data_AF-K1SG29-F1
#
_entry.id   AF-K1SG29-F1
#
_cell.length_a   1.000
_cell.length_b   1.000
_cell.length_c   1.000
_cell.angle_alpha   90.00
_cell.angle_beta   90.00
_cell.angle_gamma   90.00
#
_symmetry.space_group_name_H-M   'P 1'
#
loop_
_entity.id
_entity.type
_entity.pdbx_description
1 polymer ?
#
loop_
_entity_poly.entity_id
_entity_poly.type
_entity_poly.pdbx_seq_one_letter_code
_entity_poly.pdbx_strand_id
1 'polypeptide(L)'
;WEQWLLKIRSWLLEHGQKLTMQKVSVYGKEKIVPSSLIAYVRKAYQFTEEEEEQDEIEKDIWKLENLDIPYKKNLIKNYQTLNFTTIIQTDLREETKKAVYEHLHHEAITTISKEMTAIRRLSKYLKEKYPDIHSAEELDRELLEEYLTYLATEAEGVNNYRMDLTRLRRILETIGKLYGYPHLESLFLTSDFPNRCNLN
;
A
#
# COMPACT_ATOMS: atom_id res chain seq x y z
N TRP A 1 7.67 -16.67 -18.07
CA TRP A 1 8.69 -16.09 -17.16
C TRP A 1 9.59 -17.11 -16.44
N GLU A 2 9.08 -18.04 -15.63
CA GLU A 2 9.93 -18.92 -14.77
C GLU A 2 10.94 -19.77 -15.55
N GLN A 3 10.54 -20.34 -16.69
CA GLN A 3 11.44 -21.11 -17.56
C GLN A 3 12.54 -20.24 -18.19
N TRP A 4 12.24 -18.97 -18.50
CA TRP A 4 13.23 -18.02 -19.01
C TRP A 4 14.21 -17.61 -17.92
N LEU A 5 13.74 -17.38 -16.69
CA LEU A 5 14.58 -17.06 -15.54
C LEU A 5 15.59 -18.19 -15.25
N LEU A 6 15.17 -19.45 -15.38
CA LEU A 6 16.06 -20.60 -15.26
C LEU A 6 17.16 -20.59 -16.33
N LYS A 7 16.80 -20.39 -17.60
CA LYS A 7 17.78 -20.32 -18.71
C LYS A 7 18.80 -19.18 -18.51
N ILE A 8 18.35 -18.00 -18.10
CA ILE A 8 19.23 -16.86 -17.84
C ILE A 8 20.17 -17.14 -16.67
N ARG A 9 19.67 -17.75 -15.58
CA ARG A 9 20.51 -18.13 -14.44
C ARG A 9 21.57 -19.16 -14.84
N SER A 10 21.20 -20.18 -15.62
CA SER A 10 22.16 -21.16 -16.15
C SER A 10 23.24 -20.49 -17.00
N TRP A 11 22.85 -19.63 -17.94
CA TRP A 11 23.80 -18.91 -18.79
C TRP A 11 24.76 -18.02 -17.96
N LEU A 12 24.25 -17.32 -16.95
CA LEU A 12 25.09 -16.50 -16.07
C LEU A 12 26.11 -17.33 -15.30
N LEU A 13 25.72 -18.49 -14.78
CA LEU A 13 26.62 -19.40 -14.06
C LEU A 13 27.69 -19.97 -15.00
N GLU A 14 27.31 -20.39 -16.20
CA GLU A 14 28.23 -20.88 -17.24
C GLU A 14 29.29 -19.84 -17.62
N HIS A 15 28.94 -18.55 -17.57
CA HIS A 15 29.84 -17.43 -17.91
C HIS A 15 30.47 -16.76 -16.68
N GLY A 16 30.44 -17.41 -15.51
CA GLY A 16 31.07 -16.93 -14.27
C GLY A 16 30.46 -15.64 -13.70
N GLN A 17 29.25 -15.27 -14.12
CA GLN A 17 28.54 -14.08 -13.65
C GLN A 17 27.80 -14.37 -12.34
N LYS A 18 27.81 -13.38 -11.43
CA LYS A 18 27.10 -13.50 -10.16
C LYS A 18 25.59 -13.36 -10.35
N LEU A 19 24.82 -14.23 -9.67
CA LEU A 19 23.35 -14.17 -9.67
C LEU A 19 22.80 -13.07 -8.76
N THR A 20 23.58 -12.66 -7.76
CA THR A 20 23.21 -11.64 -6.78
C THR A 20 24.34 -10.65 -6.58
N MET A 21 23.99 -9.44 -6.15
CA MET A 21 24.95 -8.41 -5.76
C MET A 21 24.55 -7.79 -4.42
N GLN A 22 25.54 -7.30 -3.69
CA GLN A 22 25.29 -6.44 -2.53
C GLN A 22 24.94 -5.04 -3.01
N LYS A 23 23.89 -4.46 -2.44
CA LYS A 23 23.47 -3.09 -2.68
C LYS A 23 23.31 -2.40 -1.33
N VAL A 24 24.00 -1.27 -1.17
CA VAL A 24 23.84 -0.40 0.00
C VAL A 24 22.66 0.53 -0.27
N SER A 25 21.69 0.57 0.64
CA SER A 25 20.59 1.54 0.57
C SER A 25 21.08 2.95 0.87
N VAL A 26 20.30 3.97 0.51
CA VAL A 26 20.58 5.39 0.82
C VAL A 26 20.77 5.62 2.33
N TYR A 27 20.25 4.72 3.19
CA TYR A 27 20.37 4.75 4.64
C TYR A 27 21.48 3.84 5.19
N GLY A 28 22.45 3.42 4.37
CA GLY A 28 23.61 2.62 4.79
C GLY A 28 23.35 1.14 5.06
N LYS A 29 22.11 0.66 4.99
CA LYS A 29 21.81 -0.78 5.14
C LYS A 29 22.20 -1.57 3.91
N GLU A 30 23.01 -2.60 4.09
CA GLU A 30 23.35 -3.59 3.05
C GLU A 30 22.19 -4.54 2.79
N LYS A 31 21.94 -4.85 1.52
CA LYS A 31 20.96 -5.84 1.07
C LYS A 31 21.53 -6.66 -0.07
N ILE A 32 21.22 -7.95 -0.10
CA ILE A 32 21.51 -8.83 -1.24
C ILE A 32 20.32 -8.73 -2.20
N VAL A 33 20.60 -8.36 -3.45
CA VAL A 33 19.59 -8.21 -4.52
C VAL A 33 19.99 -9.04 -5.73
N PRO A 34 19.06 -9.39 -6.64
CA PRO A 34 19.41 -9.97 -7.94
C PRO A 34 20.43 -9.10 -8.68
N SER A 35 21.30 -9.72 -9.47
CA SER A 35 22.27 -8.97 -10.28
C SER A 35 21.59 -7.99 -11.24
N SER A 36 22.31 -6.94 -11.63
CA SER A 36 21.80 -5.89 -12.53
C SER A 36 21.28 -6.46 -13.84
N LEU A 37 21.95 -7.51 -14.36
CA LEU A 37 21.57 -8.20 -15.58
C LEU A 37 20.26 -8.98 -15.43
N ILE A 38 20.06 -9.71 -14.31
CA ILE A 38 18.78 -10.38 -14.03
C ILE A 38 17.65 -9.35 -13.89
N ALA A 39 17.91 -8.23 -13.21
CA ALA A 39 16.93 -7.15 -13.08
C ALA A 39 16.58 -6.51 -14.43
N TYR A 40 17.59 -6.32 -15.30
CA TYR A 40 17.41 -5.76 -16.64
C TYR A 40 16.60 -6.70 -17.54
N VAL A 41 16.98 -7.98 -17.61
CA VAL A 41 16.26 -8.96 -18.45
C VAL A 41 14.83 -9.16 -17.96
N ARG A 42 14.59 -9.10 -16.64
CA ARG A 42 13.23 -9.09 -16.10
C ARG A 42 12.41 -7.92 -16.64
N LYS A 43 12.97 -6.72 -16.64
CA LYS A 43 12.30 -5.53 -17.20
C LYS A 43 12.07 -5.65 -18.70
N ALA A 44 13.07 -6.12 -19.44
CA ALA A 44 12.96 -6.33 -20.88
C ALA A 44 11.89 -7.36 -21.21
N TYR A 45 11.80 -8.46 -20.44
CA TYR A 45 10.76 -9.47 -20.60
C TYR A 45 9.37 -8.92 -20.26
N GLN A 46 9.23 -8.15 -19.17
CA GLN A 46 7.99 -7.44 -18.83
C GLN A 46 7.56 -6.43 -19.91
N PHE A 47 8.52 -5.89 -20.67
CA PHE A 47 8.23 -4.99 -21.79
C PHE A 47 7.74 -5.75 -23.04
N THR A 48 8.05 -7.05 -23.16
CA THR A 48 7.62 -7.88 -24.30
C THR A 48 6.32 -8.65 -24.05
N GLU A 49 5.80 -8.66 -22.82
CA GLU A 49 4.46 -9.18 -22.57
C GLU A 49 3.47 -8.14 -23.11
N GLU A 50 2.69 -8.51 -24.14
CA GLU A 50 1.48 -7.77 -24.51
C GLU A 50 0.57 -7.80 -23.29
N GLU A 51 0.55 -6.71 -22.52
CA GLU A 51 -0.44 -6.53 -21.47
C GLU A 51 -1.80 -6.51 -22.19
N GLU A 52 -2.72 -7.42 -21.85
CA GLU A 52 -4.14 -7.20 -22.12
C GLU A 52 -4.45 -5.75 -21.70
N GLU A 53 -5.20 -5.01 -22.53
CA GLU A 53 -5.61 -3.61 -22.31
C GLU A 53 -6.57 -3.49 -21.11
N GLN A 54 -6.17 -4.03 -19.97
CA GLN A 54 -6.80 -3.76 -18.70
C GLN A 54 -6.32 -2.39 -18.24
N ASP A 55 -7.29 -1.49 -18.03
CA ASP A 55 -7.02 -0.17 -17.50
C ASP A 55 -6.19 -0.28 -16.21
N GLU A 56 -5.16 0.57 -16.08
CA GLU A 56 -4.21 0.46 -14.98
C GLU A 56 -4.91 0.53 -13.62
N ILE A 57 -6.02 1.29 -13.53
CA ILE A 57 -6.84 1.44 -12.33
C ILE A 57 -7.63 0.17 -11.95
N GLU A 58 -7.88 -0.73 -12.89
CA GLU A 58 -8.56 -2.00 -12.62
C GLU A 58 -7.61 -3.03 -11.98
N LYS A 59 -6.30 -2.89 -12.20
CA LYS A 59 -5.28 -3.76 -11.60
C LYS A 59 -5.19 -3.58 -10.08
N ASP A 60 -4.63 -4.56 -9.39
CA ASP A 60 -4.30 -4.46 -7.96
C ASP A 60 -2.89 -3.89 -7.69
N ILE A 61 -2.09 -3.72 -8.74
CA ILE A 61 -0.77 -3.11 -8.65
C ILE A 61 -0.68 -2.05 -9.75
N TRP A 62 -0.81 -0.79 -9.35
CA TRP A 62 -0.74 0.33 -10.28
C TRP A 62 0.71 0.75 -10.48
N LYS A 63 1.16 0.79 -11.73
CA LYS A 63 2.34 1.50 -12.19
C LYS A 63 1.95 2.98 -12.34
N LEU A 64 2.55 3.83 -11.52
CA LEU A 64 2.20 5.25 -11.49
C LEU A 64 2.49 5.99 -12.81
N GLU A 65 3.42 5.47 -13.63
CA GLU A 65 3.72 6.01 -14.95
C GLU A 65 2.68 5.67 -16.01
N ASN A 66 1.85 4.64 -15.77
CA ASN A 66 0.77 4.22 -16.65
C ASN A 66 -0.57 4.87 -16.29
N LEU A 67 -0.64 5.59 -15.17
CA LEU A 67 -1.84 6.35 -14.80
C LEU A 67 -1.87 7.64 -15.63
N ASP A 68 -2.93 7.85 -16.39
CA ASP A 68 -3.14 9.07 -17.19
C ASP A 68 -3.63 10.25 -16.33
N ILE A 69 -2.96 10.50 -15.20
CA ILE A 69 -3.27 11.61 -14.29
C ILE A 69 -1.99 12.30 -13.80
N PRO A 70 -2.04 13.63 -13.57
CA PRO A 70 -0.96 14.31 -12.87
C PRO A 70 -0.97 13.88 -11.39
N TYR A 71 0.20 13.55 -10.86
CA TYR A 71 0.36 13.26 -9.43
C TYR A 71 1.61 13.92 -8.85
N LYS A 72 1.57 14.25 -7.56
CA LYS A 72 2.68 14.91 -6.86
C LYS A 72 3.80 13.91 -6.52
N LYS A 73 4.77 13.79 -7.44
CA LYS A 73 5.98 12.94 -7.31
C LYS A 73 6.83 13.33 -6.11
N ASN A 74 7.54 12.35 -5.55
CA ASN A 74 8.58 12.59 -4.55
C ASN A 74 9.95 12.65 -5.24
N LEU A 75 10.70 13.74 -5.03
CA LEU A 75 12.01 13.98 -5.66
C LEU A 75 13.15 13.15 -5.02
N ILE A 76 12.99 12.70 -3.79
CA ILE A 76 14.00 11.97 -3.01
C ILE A 76 13.82 10.45 -3.18
N LYS A 77 12.57 9.97 -3.06
CA LYS A 77 12.24 8.55 -3.15
C LYS A 77 11.39 8.30 -4.39
N ASN A 78 11.88 7.41 -5.25
CA ASN A 78 11.12 6.98 -6.42
C ASN A 78 10.02 5.99 -6.02
N TYR A 79 8.77 6.45 -6.06
CA TYR A 79 7.59 5.59 -5.97
C TYR A 79 7.21 5.21 -7.39
N GLN A 80 7.33 3.91 -7.71
CA GLN A 80 6.99 3.38 -9.03
C GLN A 80 5.60 2.77 -9.05
N THR A 81 5.21 2.12 -7.94
CA THR A 81 3.94 1.39 -7.87
C THR A 81 3.17 1.67 -6.58
N LEU A 82 1.85 1.52 -6.68
CA LEU A 82 0.94 1.35 -5.55
C LEU A 82 0.41 -0.08 -5.60
N ASN A 83 0.59 -0.83 -4.51
CA ASN A 83 0.22 -2.23 -4.43
C ASN A 83 -0.92 -2.43 -3.43
N PHE A 84 -2.09 -2.86 -3.91
CA PHE A 84 -3.30 -3.06 -3.13
C PHE A 84 -3.52 -4.52 -2.69
N THR A 85 -2.72 -5.48 -3.17
CA THR A 85 -2.90 -6.92 -2.89
C THR A 85 -2.77 -7.32 -1.42
N THR A 86 -2.27 -6.40 -0.59
CA THR A 86 -2.13 -6.57 0.87
C THR A 86 -3.36 -6.10 1.65
N ILE A 87 -4.33 -5.47 0.98
CA ILE A 87 -5.67 -5.25 1.50
C ILE A 87 -6.45 -6.51 1.15
N ILE A 88 -6.79 -7.28 2.18
CA ILE A 88 -7.21 -8.67 2.08
C ILE A 88 -8.67 -8.74 1.61
N GLN A 89 -9.54 -7.93 2.19
CA GLN A 89 -10.95 -7.85 1.82
C GLN A 89 -11.09 -7.23 0.43
N THR A 90 -11.80 -7.91 -0.47
CA THR A 90 -11.89 -7.51 -1.89
C THR A 90 -12.63 -6.19 -2.05
N ASP A 91 -13.77 -5.99 -1.39
CA ASP A 91 -14.57 -4.78 -1.56
C ASP A 91 -13.84 -3.56 -0.96
N LEU A 92 -13.27 -3.72 0.24
CA LEU A 92 -12.40 -2.70 0.84
C LEU A 92 -11.21 -2.34 -0.07
N ARG A 93 -10.66 -3.30 -0.83
CA ARG A 93 -9.56 -3.04 -1.77
C ARG A 93 -10.02 -2.13 -2.91
N GLU A 94 -11.16 -2.41 -3.52
CA GLU A 94 -11.72 -1.60 -4.62
C GLU A 94 -12.15 -0.21 -4.14
N GLU A 95 -12.74 -0.13 -2.95
CA GLU A 95 -13.08 1.13 -2.29
C GLU A 95 -11.83 1.98 -2.05
N THR A 96 -10.78 1.34 -1.53
CA THR A 96 -9.48 1.98 -1.29
C THR A 96 -8.84 2.46 -2.59
N LYS A 97 -8.87 1.66 -3.65
CA LYS A 97 -8.36 2.04 -4.98
C LYS A 97 -9.00 3.34 -5.45
N LYS A 98 -10.33 3.43 -5.40
CA LYS A 98 -11.06 4.64 -5.83
C LYS A 98 -10.71 5.87 -4.99
N ALA A 99 -10.63 5.73 -3.66
CA ALA A 99 -10.21 6.82 -2.78
C ALA A 99 -8.75 7.25 -3.00
N VAL A 100 -7.85 6.31 -3.27
CA VAL A 100 -6.45 6.60 -3.60
C VAL A 100 -6.33 7.31 -4.94
N TYR A 101 -7.13 6.92 -5.94
CA TYR A 101 -7.20 7.62 -7.23
C TYR A 101 -7.60 9.09 -7.04
N GLU A 102 -8.63 9.36 -6.23
CA GLU A 102 -9.04 10.73 -5.87
C GLU A 102 -7.88 11.48 -5.20
N HIS A 103 -7.24 10.88 -4.20
CA HIS A 103 -6.12 11.51 -3.49
C HIS A 103 -4.90 11.78 -4.39
N LEU A 104 -4.62 10.96 -5.41
CA LEU A 104 -3.49 11.15 -6.33
C LEU A 104 -3.50 12.51 -7.03
N HIS A 105 -4.69 13.06 -7.29
CA HIS A 105 -4.85 14.37 -7.94
C HIS A 105 -4.35 15.54 -7.07
N HIS A 106 -4.35 15.38 -5.75
CA HIS A 106 -4.18 16.51 -4.83
C HIS A 106 -3.12 16.28 -3.74
N GLU A 107 -2.76 15.04 -3.46
CA GLU A 107 -1.86 14.65 -2.38
C GLU A 107 -0.47 14.23 -2.86
N ALA A 108 0.52 14.44 -1.99
CA ALA A 108 1.84 13.88 -2.21
C ALA A 108 1.80 12.35 -2.14
N ILE A 109 2.52 11.68 -3.04
CA ILE A 109 2.59 10.20 -3.06
C ILE A 109 3.10 9.60 -1.73
N THR A 110 3.86 10.39 -0.95
CA THR A 110 4.30 10.02 0.40
C THR A 110 3.16 9.99 1.42
N THR A 111 2.17 10.87 1.28
CA THR A 111 0.97 10.90 2.13
C THR A 111 0.11 9.67 1.82
N ILE A 112 -0.17 9.45 0.54
CA ILE A 112 -0.92 8.29 0.03
C ILE A 112 -0.27 6.97 0.48
N SER A 113 1.07 6.88 0.36
CA SER A 113 1.80 5.69 0.82
C SER A 113 1.62 5.42 2.31
N LYS A 114 1.38 6.44 3.14
CA LYS A 114 1.16 6.28 4.59
C LYS A 114 -0.30 5.96 4.90
N GLU A 115 -1.26 6.48 4.14
CA GLU A 115 -2.67 6.06 4.18
C GLU A 115 -2.78 4.58 3.82
N MET A 116 -2.09 4.14 2.75
CA MET A 116 -1.99 2.73 2.37
C MET A 116 -1.42 1.85 3.49
N THR A 117 -0.48 2.36 4.29
CA THR A 117 0.02 1.61 5.46
C THR A 117 -1.06 1.46 6.54
N ALA A 118 -1.83 2.52 6.82
CA ALA A 118 -2.87 2.50 7.83
C ALA A 118 -4.01 1.53 7.44
N ILE A 119 -4.51 1.61 6.20
CA ILE A 119 -5.61 0.74 5.75
C ILE A 119 -5.22 -0.73 5.63
N ARG A 120 -3.98 -1.05 5.24
CA ARG A 120 -3.46 -2.43 5.28
C ARG A 120 -3.42 -3.00 6.69
N ARG A 121 -3.12 -2.16 7.69
CA ARG A 121 -3.14 -2.58 9.09
C ARG A 121 -4.56 -2.87 9.56
N LEU A 122 -5.52 -1.99 9.23
CA LEU A 122 -6.94 -2.25 9.49
C LEU A 122 -7.38 -3.54 8.80
N SER A 123 -7.07 -3.71 7.52
CA SER A 123 -7.39 -4.91 6.75
C SER A 123 -6.86 -6.20 7.36
N LYS A 124 -5.62 -6.17 7.87
CA LYS A 124 -5.04 -7.31 8.61
C LYS A 124 -5.84 -7.62 9.87
N TYR A 125 -6.16 -6.61 10.66
CA TYR A 125 -6.95 -6.76 11.89
C TYR A 125 -8.34 -7.34 11.59
N LEU A 126 -9.04 -6.80 10.58
CA LEU A 126 -10.33 -7.30 10.13
C LEU A 126 -10.26 -8.78 9.76
N LYS A 127 -9.24 -9.20 8.98
CA LYS A 127 -9.07 -10.62 8.63
C LYS A 127 -8.96 -11.52 9.86
N GLU A 128 -8.29 -11.06 10.91
CA GLU A 128 -8.01 -11.85 12.10
C GLU A 128 -9.18 -11.87 13.10
N LYS A 129 -9.94 -10.78 13.21
CA LYS A 129 -10.97 -10.59 14.25
C LYS A 129 -12.40 -10.57 13.71
N TYR A 130 -12.60 -10.12 12.48
CA TYR A 130 -13.90 -9.96 11.82
C TYR A 130 -13.82 -10.48 10.36
N PRO A 131 -13.61 -11.80 10.17
CA PRO A 131 -13.38 -12.37 8.84
C PRO A 131 -14.57 -12.21 7.88
N ASP A 132 -15.77 -11.98 8.42
CA ASP A 132 -17.02 -11.79 7.66
C ASP A 132 -17.18 -10.36 7.12
N ILE A 133 -16.33 -9.41 7.56
CA ILE A 133 -16.35 -8.05 7.02
C ILE A 133 -15.52 -7.99 5.75
N HIS A 134 -16.14 -7.47 4.69
CA HIS A 134 -15.58 -7.40 3.35
C HIS A 134 -15.49 -5.95 2.83
N SER A 135 -16.37 -5.06 3.27
CA SER A 135 -16.46 -3.66 2.82
C SER A 135 -16.21 -2.67 3.95
N ALA A 136 -15.82 -1.44 3.61
CA ALA A 136 -15.85 -0.32 4.53
C ALA A 136 -17.28 0.04 4.98
N GLU A 137 -18.31 -0.30 4.21
CA GLU A 137 -19.73 -0.06 4.57
C GLU A 137 -20.13 -0.74 5.88
N GLU A 138 -19.50 -1.88 6.19
CA GLU A 138 -19.79 -2.70 7.35
C GLU A 138 -19.03 -2.22 8.60
N LEU A 139 -18.20 -1.19 8.48
CA LEU A 139 -17.47 -0.62 9.61
C LEU A 139 -18.42 0.23 10.45
N ASP A 140 -18.59 -0.17 11.70
CA ASP A 140 -19.36 0.58 12.67
C ASP A 140 -18.49 1.09 13.82
N ARG A 141 -19.15 1.79 14.73
CA ARG A 141 -18.49 2.42 15.86
C ARG A 141 -17.90 1.39 16.83
N GLU A 142 -18.61 0.29 17.07
CA GLU A 142 -18.22 -0.74 18.02
C GLU A 142 -16.93 -1.43 17.54
N LEU A 143 -16.89 -1.83 16.27
CA LEU A 143 -15.69 -2.38 15.66
C LEU A 143 -14.52 -1.40 15.70
N LEU A 144 -14.77 -0.12 15.37
CA LEU A 144 -13.69 0.87 15.40
C LEU A 144 -13.11 0.97 16.83
N GLU A 145 -13.93 0.98 17.88
CA GLU A 145 -13.44 1.06 19.26
C GLU A 145 -12.58 -0.15 19.66
N GLU A 146 -12.97 -1.36 19.23
CA GLU A 146 -12.15 -2.55 19.42
C GLU A 146 -10.82 -2.44 18.65
N TYR A 147 -10.85 -1.92 17.42
CA TYR A 147 -9.64 -1.68 16.63
C TYR A 147 -8.71 -0.62 17.28
N LEU A 148 -9.27 0.46 17.81
CA LEU A 148 -8.52 1.51 18.50
C LEU A 148 -7.83 0.96 19.77
N THR A 149 -8.52 0.08 20.49
CA THR A 149 -7.97 -0.63 21.66
C THR A 149 -6.80 -1.52 21.24
N TYR A 150 -6.99 -2.36 20.21
CA TYR A 150 -5.92 -3.18 19.63
C TYR A 150 -4.70 -2.35 19.22
N LEU A 151 -4.91 -1.21 18.56
CA LEU A 151 -3.82 -0.34 18.16
C LEU A 151 -3.03 0.24 19.35
N ALA A 152 -3.68 0.44 20.50
CA ALA A 152 -3.06 1.00 21.69
C ALA A 152 -2.29 -0.06 22.51
N THR A 153 -2.70 -1.33 22.45
CA THR A 153 -2.18 -2.39 23.34
C THR A 153 -1.31 -3.43 22.64
N GLU A 154 -1.59 -3.75 21.37
CA GLU A 154 -1.08 -4.95 20.71
C GLU A 154 -0.36 -4.65 19.38
N ALA A 155 -0.63 -3.51 18.75
CA ALA A 155 -0.07 -3.22 17.43
C ALA A 155 1.41 -2.82 17.48
N GLU A 156 2.28 -3.72 17.05
CA GLU A 156 3.71 -3.43 16.86
C GLU A 156 3.93 -2.43 15.69
N GLY A 157 4.81 -1.45 15.90
CA GLY A 157 5.29 -0.54 14.85
C GLY A 157 4.46 0.74 14.63
N VAL A 158 3.51 1.06 15.50
CA VAL A 158 2.78 2.35 15.48
C VAL A 158 3.57 3.40 16.28
N ASN A 159 4.63 3.96 15.68
CA ASN A 159 5.44 5.00 16.34
C ASN A 159 4.72 6.37 16.44
N ASN A 160 3.56 6.53 15.79
CA ASN A 160 2.80 7.78 15.78
C ASN A 160 1.30 7.52 15.61
N TYR A 161 0.69 7.00 16.67
CA TYR A 161 -0.72 6.58 16.75
C TYR A 161 -1.67 7.64 16.21
N ARG A 162 -1.59 8.88 16.71
CA ARG A 162 -2.47 9.98 16.28
C ARG A 162 -2.39 10.23 14.76
N MET A 163 -1.18 10.26 14.20
CA MET A 163 -1.01 10.50 12.76
C MET A 163 -1.49 9.32 11.91
N ASP A 164 -1.39 8.11 12.43
CA ASP A 164 -1.89 6.91 11.77
C ASP A 164 -3.42 6.93 11.70
N LEU A 165 -4.09 7.18 12.83
CA LEU A 165 -5.55 7.36 12.87
C LEU A 165 -6.02 8.50 11.97
N THR A 166 -5.28 9.62 11.94
CA THR A 166 -5.64 10.77 11.08
C THR A 166 -5.65 10.35 9.60
N ARG A 167 -4.71 9.49 9.18
CA ARG A 167 -4.64 8.99 7.81
C ARG A 167 -5.73 7.96 7.52
N LEU A 168 -5.99 7.07 8.48
CA LEU A 168 -7.04 6.07 8.35
C LEU A 168 -8.42 6.73 8.24
N ARG A 169 -8.71 7.70 9.13
CA ARG A 169 -9.92 8.51 9.07
C ARG A 169 -10.08 9.14 7.69
N ARG A 170 -9.06 9.84 7.21
CA ARG A 170 -9.12 10.56 5.93
C ARG A 170 -9.49 9.66 4.75
N ILE A 171 -8.89 8.47 4.65
CA ILE A 171 -9.18 7.56 3.54
C ILE A 171 -10.60 6.98 3.66
N LEU A 172 -11.05 6.64 4.87
CA LEU A 172 -12.41 6.13 5.11
C LEU A 172 -13.49 7.20 4.86
N GLU A 173 -13.25 8.46 5.25
CA GLU A 173 -14.16 9.57 4.93
C GLU A 173 -14.30 9.77 3.41
N THR A 174 -13.21 9.57 2.67
CA THR A 174 -13.22 9.68 1.20
C THR A 174 -13.97 8.51 0.58
N ILE A 175 -13.78 7.29 1.08
CA ILE A 175 -14.60 6.13 0.69
C ILE A 175 -16.08 6.41 0.95
N GLY A 176 -16.41 6.91 2.14
CA GLY A 176 -17.79 7.25 2.51
C GLY A 176 -18.45 8.21 1.54
N LYS A 177 -17.72 9.25 1.11
CA LYS A 177 -18.23 10.21 0.10
C LYS A 177 -18.38 9.60 -1.29
N LEU A 178 -17.44 8.75 -1.71
CA LEU A 178 -17.42 8.18 -3.06
C LEU A 178 -18.43 7.04 -3.27
N TYR A 179 -18.80 6.35 -2.20
CA TYR A 179 -19.71 5.19 -2.22
C TYR A 179 -21.05 5.44 -1.54
N GLY A 180 -21.21 6.59 -0.84
CA GLY A 180 -22.45 6.93 -0.15
C GLY A 180 -22.61 6.22 1.19
N TYR A 181 -21.51 6.03 1.93
CA TYR A 181 -21.50 5.49 3.29
C TYR A 181 -21.34 6.63 4.30
N PRO A 182 -22.42 7.38 4.63
CA PRO A 182 -22.31 8.60 5.43
C PRO A 182 -21.79 8.35 6.85
N HIS A 183 -21.99 7.15 7.38
CA HIS A 183 -21.51 6.79 8.73
C HIS A 183 -19.98 6.84 8.84
N LEU A 184 -19.24 6.64 7.73
CA LEU A 184 -17.79 6.73 7.70
C LEU A 184 -17.26 8.15 7.96
N GLU A 185 -18.06 9.17 7.65
CA GLU A 185 -17.70 10.58 7.92
C GLU A 185 -17.71 10.93 9.41
N SER A 186 -18.50 10.17 10.19
CA SER A 186 -18.64 10.34 11.64
C SER A 186 -18.03 9.20 12.45
N LEU A 187 -17.40 8.22 11.80
CA LEU A 187 -16.91 7.00 12.44
C LEU A 187 -15.88 7.33 13.55
N PHE A 188 -14.96 8.26 13.25
CA PHE A 188 -13.98 8.76 14.20
C PHE A 188 -14.52 9.97 14.98
N LEU A 189 -14.51 9.87 16.30
CA LEU A 189 -14.81 10.96 17.21
C LEU A 189 -13.55 11.77 17.51
N THR A 190 -13.74 13.03 17.91
CA THR A 190 -12.62 13.89 18.31
C THR A 190 -11.85 13.32 19.51
N SER A 191 -12.55 12.62 20.41
CA SER A 191 -11.99 11.95 21.59
C SER A 191 -11.04 10.80 21.27
N ASP A 192 -11.13 10.20 20.08
CA ASP A 192 -10.30 9.06 19.68
C ASP A 192 -8.83 9.46 19.44
N PHE A 193 -8.57 10.76 19.28
CA PHE A 193 -7.25 11.28 18.98
C PHE A 193 -6.56 11.76 20.27
N PRO A 194 -5.49 11.09 20.74
CA PRO A 194 -4.85 11.46 21.99
C PRO A 194 -4.34 12.91 21.96
N ASN A 195 -4.67 13.67 23.00
CA ASN A 195 -4.22 15.05 23.17
C ASN A 195 -2.70 15.09 23.33
N ARG A 196 -2.03 16.11 22.78
CA ARG A 196 -0.56 16.27 22.86
C ARG A 196 -0.02 16.41 24.30
N CYS A 197 -0.88 16.44 25.32
CA CYS A 197 -0.54 16.83 26.68
C CYS A 197 -0.24 15.68 27.65
N ASN A 198 -0.45 14.41 27.29
CA ASN A 198 -0.23 13.28 28.22
C ASN A 198 0.76 12.25 27.66
N LEU A 199 2.00 12.68 27.44
CA LEU A 199 3.18 11.80 27.37
C LEU A 199 4.24 12.46 28.26
N ASN A 200 4.10 12.25 29.57
CA ASN A 200 5.18 12.42 30.56
C ASN A 200 5.67 11.03 30.95
#